data_AF-A0A914PUH5-F1
#
_entry.id   AF-A0A914PUH5-F1
#
_cell.length_a   1.000
_cell.length_b   1.000
_cell.length_c   1.000
_cell.angle_alpha   90.00
_cell.angle_beta   90.00
_cell.angle_gamma   90.00
#
_symmetry.space_group_name_H-M   'P 1'
#
loop_
_entity.id
_entity.type
_entity.pdbx_description
1 polymer ?
#
loop_
_entity_poly.entity_id
_entity_poly.type
_entity_poly.pdbx_seq_one_letter_code
_entity_poly.pdbx_strand_id
1 'polypeptide(L)'
;MAFGFSEDRVMGDDTVLECIIDANGESGEAYISFNDDKTNFQLLDSSQKLLKNKQTLLKDGKMVCSFELDLNEKDKVNKDEQPMIYDLESAYWMLLFATGLTNPDTGEKLIHNLDEGDEFYPWSTKKRVSLKEIISVKNMGQS
;
A
#
# COMPACT_ATOMS: atom_id res chain seq x y z
N MET A 1 -4.79 -0.41 7.19
CA MET A 1 -5.26 0.09 5.87
C MET A 1 -4.19 -0.24 4.85
N ALA A 2 -4.56 -0.71 3.66
CA ALA A 2 -3.64 -1.14 2.62
C ALA A 2 -4.07 -0.64 1.24
N PHE A 3 -3.10 -0.32 0.40
CA PHE A 3 -3.27 0.12 -0.97
C PHE A 3 -2.34 -0.69 -1.89
N GLY A 4 -2.91 -1.57 -2.70
CA GLY A 4 -2.20 -2.49 -3.59
C GLY A 4 -2.12 -1.99 -5.03
N PHE A 5 -0.98 -2.26 -5.65
CA PHE A 5 -0.75 -2.11 -7.09
C PHE A 5 -0.69 -3.50 -7.71
N SER A 6 -1.72 -3.83 -8.48
CA SER A 6 -1.88 -5.15 -9.07
C SER A 6 -1.81 -5.11 -10.59
N GLU A 7 -1.26 -6.16 -11.19
CA GLU A 7 -1.32 -6.36 -12.63
C GLU A 7 -2.72 -6.79 -13.08
N ASP A 8 -3.54 -7.37 -12.20
CA ASP A 8 -4.88 -7.85 -12.53
C ASP A 8 -5.94 -7.51 -11.46
N ARG A 9 -7.09 -8.19 -11.49
CA ARG A 9 -8.21 -7.91 -10.58
C ARG A 9 -8.21 -8.78 -9.33
N VAL A 10 -7.20 -9.62 -9.17
CA VAL A 10 -7.04 -10.55 -8.06
C VAL A 10 -6.03 -9.93 -7.10
N MET A 11 -6.29 -10.02 -5.79
CA MET A 11 -5.30 -9.65 -4.79
C MET A 11 -4.31 -10.80 -4.67
N GLY A 12 -3.29 -10.83 -5.52
CA GLY A 12 -2.25 -11.85 -5.53
C GLY A 12 -1.04 -11.40 -6.34
N ASP A 13 0.13 -11.58 -5.76
CA ASP A 13 1.40 -11.03 -6.23
C ASP A 13 1.34 -9.50 -6.40
N ASP A 14 1.09 -8.78 -5.31
CA ASP A 14 0.93 -7.32 -5.36
C ASP A 14 1.97 -6.60 -4.50
N THR A 15 2.54 -5.51 -5.02
CA THR A 15 3.18 -4.50 -4.18
C THR A 15 2.11 -3.71 -3.44
N VAL A 16 2.17 -3.75 -2.11
CA VAL A 16 1.17 -3.13 -1.24
C VAL A 16 1.83 -2.08 -0.36
N LEU A 17 1.25 -0.89 -0.33
CA LEU A 17 1.58 0.17 0.62
C LEU A 17 0.54 0.13 1.74
N GLU A 18 0.99 -0.07 2.97
CA GLU A 18 0.08 -0.26 4.10
C GLU A 18 0.48 0.58 5.29
N CYS A 19 -0.52 0.87 6.12
CA CYS A 19 -0.33 1.58 7.37
C CYS A 19 -1.10 0.87 8.48
N ILE A 20 -0.38 0.65 9.56
CA ILE A 20 -0.87 0.03 10.78
C ILE A 20 -0.88 1.13 11.83
N ILE A 21 -2.05 1.36 12.43
CA ILE A 21 -2.23 2.30 13.54
C ILE A 21 -2.76 1.48 14.70
N ASP A 22 -2.24 1.72 15.90
CA ASP A 22 -2.73 1.04 17.10
C ASP A 22 -4.20 1.41 17.39
N ALA A 23 -4.83 0.62 18.26
CA ALA A 23 -6.24 0.79 18.60
C ALA A 23 -6.56 2.16 19.24
N ASN A 24 -5.57 2.83 19.84
CA ASN A 24 -5.73 4.11 20.50
C ASN A 24 -5.42 5.29 19.57
N GLY A 25 -4.90 5.03 18.38
CA GLY A 25 -4.44 6.06 17.45
C GLY A 25 -3.16 6.77 17.87
N GLU A 26 -2.45 6.26 18.88
CA GLU A 26 -1.29 6.94 19.49
C GLU A 26 0.00 6.72 18.69
N SER A 27 0.13 5.54 18.10
CA SER A 27 1.24 5.15 17.26
C SER A 27 0.75 4.51 15.97
N GLY A 28 1.54 4.69 14.91
CA GLY A 28 1.32 4.00 13.66
C GLY A 28 2.51 4.11 12.73
N GLU A 29 2.60 3.18 11.80
CA GLU A 29 3.74 3.06 10.91
C GLU A 29 3.27 2.67 9.50
N ALA A 30 4.02 3.13 8.50
CA ALA A 30 3.81 2.81 7.10
C ALA A 30 4.85 1.81 6.61
N TYR A 31 4.40 0.84 5.82
CA TYR A 31 5.21 -0.23 5.29
C TYR A 31 4.96 -0.42 3.79
N ILE A 32 5.99 -0.91 3.12
CA ILE A 32 5.85 -1.64 1.86
C ILE A 32 5.70 -3.11 2.26
N SER A 33 4.75 -3.79 1.63
CA SER A 33 4.44 -5.18 1.85
C SER A 33 4.21 -5.87 0.50
N PHE A 34 4.25 -7.19 0.51
CA PHE A 34 3.88 -8.01 -0.63
C PHE A 34 2.73 -8.91 -0.26
N ASN A 35 1.73 -8.96 -1.15
CA ASN A 35 0.61 -9.87 -1.04
C ASN A 35 0.86 -11.09 -1.94
N ASP A 36 1.07 -12.27 -1.37
CA ASP A 36 1.31 -13.51 -2.12
C ASP A 36 0.05 -14.35 -2.32
N ASP A 37 -1.07 -13.70 -2.66
CA ASP A 37 -2.46 -14.25 -2.73
C ASP A 37 -3.12 -14.41 -1.36
N LYS A 38 -2.43 -14.99 -0.38
CA LYS A 38 -3.06 -15.36 0.91
C LYS A 38 -2.50 -14.63 2.11
N THR A 39 -1.28 -14.12 2.00
CA THR A 39 -0.62 -13.44 3.10
C THR A 39 -0.04 -12.12 2.64
N ASN A 40 -0.15 -11.12 3.50
CA ASN A 40 0.52 -9.85 3.32
C ASN A 40 1.69 -9.80 4.31
N PHE A 41 2.92 -9.85 3.83
CA PHE A 41 4.11 -9.73 4.69
C PHE A 41 4.86 -8.43 4.42
N GLN A 42 5.42 -7.85 5.47
CA GLN A 42 6.13 -6.58 5.40
C GLN A 42 7.53 -6.76 4.83
N LEU A 43 7.88 -5.92 3.87
CA LEU A 43 9.21 -5.79 3.31
C LEU A 43 9.97 -4.75 4.14
N LEU A 44 10.58 -5.17 5.25
CA LEU A 44 11.12 -4.27 6.27
C LEU A 44 12.28 -3.41 5.73
N ASP A 45 13.17 -4.01 4.94
CA ASP A 45 14.31 -3.30 4.38
C ASP A 45 13.87 -2.26 3.35
N SER A 46 12.91 -2.63 2.50
CA SER A 46 12.27 -1.74 1.54
C SER A 46 11.51 -0.60 2.22
N SER A 47 10.76 -0.91 3.27
CA SER A 47 10.04 0.09 4.06
C SER A 47 10.99 1.13 4.67
N GLN A 48 12.15 0.70 5.18
CA GLN A 48 13.15 1.60 5.77
C GLN A 48 13.84 2.47 4.71
N LYS A 49 14.14 1.90 3.54
CA LYS A 49 14.95 2.57 2.51
C LYS A 49 14.13 3.44 1.57
N LEU A 50 12.95 2.99 1.17
CA LEU A 50 12.15 3.63 0.12
C LEU A 50 11.07 4.56 0.64
N LEU A 51 10.59 4.39 1.88
CA LEU A 51 9.60 5.30 2.47
C LEU A 51 10.27 6.45 3.23
N LYS A 52 9.85 7.68 2.93
CA LYS A 52 10.29 8.93 3.59
C LYS A 52 9.08 9.71 4.10
N ASN A 53 9.35 10.67 4.99
CA ASN A 53 8.35 11.63 5.49
C ASN A 53 7.03 10.95 5.93
N LYS A 54 7.16 9.83 6.64
CA LYS A 54 6.04 9.00 7.07
C LYS A 54 5.25 9.69 8.18
N GLN A 55 3.94 9.69 8.05
CA GLN A 55 3.00 10.18 9.04
C GLN A 55 1.76 9.30 9.03
N THR A 56 1.34 8.90 10.22
CA THR A 56 0.06 8.25 10.45
C THR A 56 -0.75 9.07 11.46
N LEU A 57 -2.07 9.08 11.31
CA LEU A 57 -2.98 9.77 12.22
C LEU A 57 -4.32 9.05 12.22
N LEU A 58 -4.86 8.77 13.41
CA LEU A 58 -6.26 8.42 13.59
C LEU A 58 -6.95 9.58 14.30
N LYS A 59 -7.88 10.25 13.62
CA LYS A 59 -8.61 11.39 14.18
C LYS A 59 -10.05 11.37 13.70
N ASP A 60 -10.99 11.49 14.64
CA ASP A 60 -12.44 11.53 14.36
C ASP A 60 -12.91 10.34 13.50
N GLY A 61 -12.36 9.14 13.79
CA GLY A 61 -12.65 7.91 13.05
C GLY A 61 -12.03 7.84 11.65
N LYS A 62 -11.19 8.80 11.26
CA LYS A 62 -10.49 8.82 9.97
C LYS A 62 -9.03 8.47 10.16
N MET A 63 -8.58 7.45 9.42
CA MET A 63 -7.17 7.14 9.28
C MET A 63 -6.58 7.99 8.16
N VAL A 64 -5.47 8.66 8.46
CA VAL A 64 -4.60 9.32 7.49
C VAL A 64 -3.29 8.59 7.50
N CYS A 65 -2.81 8.24 6.31
CA CYS A 65 -1.45 7.77 6.12
C CYS A 65 -0.80 8.53 4.98
N SER A 66 0.34 9.14 5.27
CA SER A 66 1.12 9.93 4.34
C SER A 66 2.57 9.45 4.39
N PHE A 67 3.19 9.33 3.22
CA PHE A 67 4.58 9.00 3.05
C PHE A 67 5.00 9.39 1.63
N GLU A 68 6.29 9.50 1.42
CA GLU A 68 6.90 9.60 0.10
C GLU A 68 7.54 8.25 -0.23
N LEU A 69 7.28 7.74 -1.44
CA LEU A 69 7.87 6.52 -1.95
C LEU A 69 8.94 6.88 -2.99
N ASP A 70 10.21 6.59 -2.70
CA ASP A 70 11.34 6.82 -3.60
C ASP A 70 11.82 5.52 -4.25
N LEU A 71 11.29 5.22 -5.44
CA LEU A 71 11.65 4.02 -6.20
C LEU A 71 13.01 4.10 -6.88
N ASN A 72 13.65 5.27 -6.95
CA ASN A 72 15.01 5.39 -7.49
C ASN A 72 16.04 4.66 -6.62
N GLU A 73 15.67 4.40 -5.37
CA GLU A 73 16.49 3.74 -4.38
C GLU A 73 16.25 2.22 -4.29
N LYS A 74 15.44 1.66 -5.20
CA LYS A 74 15.11 0.24 -5.23
C LYS A 74 16.36 -0.65 -5.32
N ASP A 75 17.38 -0.24 -6.05
CA ASP A 75 18.63 -1.02 -6.16
C ASP A 75 19.41 -1.14 -4.84
N LYS A 76 19.08 -0.29 -3.85
CA LYS A 76 19.70 -0.35 -2.51
C LYS A 76 18.97 -1.28 -1.55
N VAL A 77 17.80 -1.80 -1.89
CA VAL A 77 17.09 -2.77 -1.02
C VAL A 77 17.64 -4.19 -1.20
N ASN A 78 17.37 -5.06 -0.23
CA ASN A 78 17.76 -6.46 -0.27
C ASN A 78 17.26 -7.15 -1.54
N LYS A 79 18.13 -7.94 -2.18
CA LYS A 79 17.82 -8.62 -3.46
C LYS A 79 16.58 -9.51 -3.40
N ASP A 80 16.27 -10.05 -2.23
CA ASP A 80 15.11 -10.93 -2.04
C ASP A 80 13.78 -10.14 -2.01
N GLU A 81 13.80 -8.85 -1.62
CA GLU A 81 12.62 -7.98 -1.61
C GLU A 81 12.43 -7.24 -2.95
N GLN A 82 13.50 -7.02 -3.73
CA GLN A 82 13.44 -6.26 -5.00
C GLN A 82 12.39 -6.77 -6.01
N PRO A 83 12.19 -8.09 -6.21
CA PRO A 83 11.19 -8.59 -7.17
C PRO A 83 9.75 -8.29 -6.74
N MET A 84 9.52 -8.07 -5.45
CA MET A 84 8.21 -7.84 -4.85
C MET A 84 7.77 -6.38 -4.89
N ILE A 85 8.64 -5.48 -5.39
CA ILE A 85 8.39 -4.04 -5.47
C ILE A 85 8.25 -3.66 -6.93
N TYR A 86 7.06 -3.31 -7.36
CA TYR A 86 6.77 -2.92 -8.73
C TYR A 86 7.33 -1.54 -9.07
N ASP A 87 7.81 -1.40 -10.30
CA ASP A 87 8.08 -0.09 -10.89
C ASP A 87 6.74 0.52 -11.31
N LEU A 88 6.18 1.34 -10.43
CA LEU A 88 4.82 1.85 -10.57
C LEU A 88 4.63 2.80 -11.78
N GLU A 89 5.71 3.27 -12.42
CA GLU A 89 5.63 4.11 -13.62
C GLU A 89 5.74 3.33 -14.94
N SER A 90 6.10 2.05 -14.87
CA SER A 90 6.36 1.21 -16.05
C SER A 90 5.10 0.66 -16.73
N ALA A 91 3.96 0.64 -16.04
CA ALA A 91 2.75 -0.04 -16.49
C ALA A 91 1.46 0.67 -16.08
N TYR A 92 0.34 0.03 -16.42
CA TYR A 92 -0.98 0.39 -15.90
C TYR A 92 -1.37 -0.62 -14.82
N TRP A 93 -1.82 -0.11 -13.67
CA TRP A 93 -2.11 -0.91 -12.49
C TRP A 93 -3.60 -0.93 -12.18
N MET A 94 -4.11 -2.08 -11.77
CA MET A 94 -5.32 -2.12 -10.98
C MET A 94 -4.97 -1.62 -9.58
N LEU A 95 -5.72 -0.64 -9.07
CA LEU A 95 -5.51 -0.13 -7.73
C LEU A 95 -6.50 -0.83 -6.80
N LEU A 96 -5.99 -1.40 -5.73
CA LEU A 96 -6.73 -2.17 -4.74
C LEU A 96 -6.64 -1.43 -3.40
N PHE A 97 -7.74 -1.32 -2.68
CA PHE A 97 -7.79 -0.67 -1.38
C PHE A 97 -8.53 -1.55 -0.39
N ALA A 98 -7.92 -1.79 0.76
CA ALA A 98 -8.53 -2.56 1.83
C ALA A 98 -8.35 -1.85 3.18
N THR A 99 -9.40 -1.90 3.98
CA THR A 99 -9.34 -1.63 5.42
C THR A 99 -9.53 -2.93 6.16
N GLY A 100 -8.92 -3.05 7.34
CA GLY A 100 -8.95 -4.28 8.11
C GLY A 100 -8.34 -4.07 9.47
N LEU A 101 -8.54 -5.05 10.33
CA LEU A 101 -8.04 -5.07 11.69
C LEU A 101 -6.68 -5.79 11.74
N THR A 102 -5.88 -5.44 12.73
CA THR A 102 -4.66 -6.15 13.08
C THR A 102 -4.82 -6.81 14.45
N ASN A 103 -4.07 -7.88 14.68
CA ASN A 103 -3.89 -8.43 16.00
C ASN A 103 -3.18 -7.38 16.88
N PRO A 104 -3.75 -7.01 18.03
CA PRO A 104 -3.21 -5.93 18.86
C PRO A 104 -1.86 -6.28 19.52
N ASP A 105 -1.56 -7.57 19.70
CA ASP A 105 -0.34 -8.05 20.35
C ASP A 105 0.80 -8.22 19.34
N THR A 106 0.49 -8.66 18.11
CA THR A 106 1.51 -9.00 17.10
C THR A 106 1.59 -7.99 15.96
N GLY A 107 0.58 -7.14 15.77
CA GLY A 107 0.44 -6.29 14.59
C GLY A 107 0.10 -7.06 13.30
N GLU A 108 -0.07 -8.38 13.37
CA GLU A 108 -0.41 -9.22 12.21
C GLU A 108 -1.78 -8.85 11.66
N LYS A 109 -1.88 -8.79 10.34
CA LYS A 109 -3.12 -8.42 9.64
C LYS A 109 -4.11 -9.58 9.70
N LEU A 110 -5.34 -9.28 10.09
CA LEU A 110 -6.44 -10.22 9.94
C LEU A 110 -6.90 -10.20 8.48
N ILE A 111 -7.27 -11.37 7.96
CA ILE A 111 -7.86 -11.49 6.61
C ILE A 111 -9.13 -10.65 6.60
N HIS A 112 -9.24 -9.74 5.63
CA HIS A 112 -10.42 -8.91 5.45
C HIS A 112 -11.60 -9.75 4.95
N ASN A 113 -12.83 -9.24 5.09
CA ASN A 113 -14.00 -9.97 4.61
C ASN A 113 -14.01 -10.05 3.07
N LEU A 114 -14.51 -11.17 2.53
CA LEU A 114 -14.71 -11.40 1.10
C LEU A 114 -16.19 -11.28 0.69
N ASP A 115 -17.07 -11.00 1.63
CA ASP A 115 -18.50 -10.77 1.37
C ASP A 115 -18.73 -9.34 0.84
N GLU A 116 -19.24 -9.24 -0.39
CA GLU A 116 -19.59 -7.95 -0.99
C GLU A 116 -20.57 -7.15 -0.10
N GLY A 117 -20.18 -5.91 0.24
CA GLY A 117 -20.98 -5.01 1.06
C GLY A 117 -20.58 -4.95 2.54
N ASP A 118 -19.63 -5.78 2.98
CA ASP A 118 -18.98 -5.65 4.29
C ASP A 118 -18.09 -4.39 4.36
N GLU A 119 -17.91 -3.84 5.55
CA GLU A 119 -17.09 -2.62 5.75
C GLU A 119 -15.60 -2.83 5.47
N PHE A 120 -15.13 -4.07 5.54
CA PHE A 120 -13.77 -4.48 5.20
C PHE A 120 -13.68 -5.12 3.81
N TYR A 121 -14.75 -5.12 3.02
CA TYR A 121 -14.69 -5.59 1.65
C TYR A 121 -13.77 -4.67 0.82
N PRO A 122 -12.78 -5.23 0.10
CA PRO A 122 -11.81 -4.44 -0.63
C PRO A 122 -12.46 -3.74 -1.81
N TRP A 123 -11.96 -2.55 -2.11
CA TRP A 123 -12.32 -1.78 -3.29
C TRP A 123 -11.25 -1.94 -4.37
N SER A 124 -11.66 -2.01 -5.64
CA SER A 124 -10.74 -1.98 -6.77
C SER A 124 -11.17 -0.97 -7.83
N THR A 125 -10.21 -0.47 -8.60
CA THR A 125 -10.56 0.25 -9.84
C THR A 125 -11.28 -0.68 -10.82
N LYS A 126 -12.04 -0.11 -11.77
CA LYS A 126 -12.67 -0.89 -12.87
C LYS A 126 -11.77 -1.00 -14.10
N LYS A 127 -10.76 -0.13 -14.20
CA LYS A 127 -9.79 -0.08 -15.30
C LYS A 127 -8.41 0.16 -14.69
N ARG A 128 -7.37 -0.30 -15.40
CA ARG A 128 -6.00 -0.03 -15.00
C ARG A 128 -5.68 1.47 -15.14
N VAL A 129 -4.79 1.97 -14.29
CA VAL A 129 -4.40 3.36 -14.16
C VAL A 129 -2.89 3.50 -14.34
N SER A 130 -2.44 4.47 -15.12
CA SER A 130 -1.02 4.82 -15.23
C SER A 130 -0.70 5.99 -14.30
N LEU A 131 0.24 5.79 -13.37
CA LEU A 131 0.70 6.89 -12.50
C LEU A 131 1.47 7.95 -13.27
N LYS A 132 2.19 7.54 -14.32
CA LYS A 132 2.92 8.45 -15.22
C LYS A 132 1.99 9.46 -15.89
N GLU A 133 0.79 9.01 -16.31
CA GLU A 133 -0.22 9.89 -16.91
C GLU A 133 -0.81 10.88 -15.88
N ILE A 134 -1.03 10.44 -14.64
CA ILE A 134 -1.55 11.31 -13.56
C ILE A 134 -0.55 12.43 -13.22
N ILE A 135 0.74 12.11 -13.15
CA ILE A 135 1.80 13.09 -12.89
C ILE A 135 1.90 14.10 -14.04
N SER A 136 1.81 13.63 -15.28
CA SER A 136 1.87 14.50 -16.47
C SER A 136 0.74 15.54 -16.49
N VAL A 137 -0.48 15.17 -16.07
CA VAL A 137 -1.63 16.09 -16.00
C VAL A 137 -1.41 17.19 -14.95
N LYS A 138 -0.82 16.88 -13.78
CA LYS A 138 -0.52 17.90 -12.75
C LYS A 138 0.46 18.96 -13.24
N ASN A 139 1.42 18.59 -14.06
CA ASN A 139 2.42 19.51 -14.61
C ASN A 139 1.85 20.41 -15.73
N MET A 140 0.73 20.04 -16.35
CA MET A 140 0.04 20.89 -17.34
C MET A 140 -0.85 21.98 -16.72
N GLY A 141 -1.17 21.87 -15.43
CA GLY A 141 -2.04 22.83 -14.72
C GLY A 141 -1.30 23.94 -13.95
N GLN A 142 0.03 24.02 -14.07
CA GLN A 142 0.87 24.98 -13.32
C GLN A 142 1.65 25.97 -14.23
N SER A 143 1.21 26.19 -15.47
CA SER A 143 1.79 27.20 -16.39
C SER A 143 1.02 28.52 -16.41
#